data_AF-A0A816RI58-F1
#
_entry.id   AF-A0A816RI58-F1
#
_cell.length_a   1.000
_cell.length_b   1.000
_cell.length_c   1.000
_cell.angle_alpha   90.00
_cell.angle_beta   90.00
_cell.angle_gamma   90.00
#
_symmetry.space_group_name_H-M   'P 1'
#
loop_
_entity.id
_entity.type
_entity.pdbx_description
1 polymer ?
#
loop_
_entity_poly.entity_id
_entity_poly.type
_entity_poly.pdbx_seq_one_letter_code
_entity_poly.pdbx_strand_id
1 'polypeptide(L)'
;MHFLKLQIQHGGDIHEMILTTNSNDPTVEELLRHIEKQLNIPMDEQHVVFKGQSLQENPQGKLRRYGITNATLIRVVGLKINDDHNHPSEKETIEVRDFRENIKQRAINETTPIPRIYDEECAKAKLSDTTTVILPSGREMNSAINKARRASTPTIPTTQLFDIPEPFTKTLHDDDFLIVDKMITRRQRILLFASREQLKMLLGADTILMDGTFSTCPTQVDQNGRFRPT
;
A
#
# COMPACT_ATOMS: atom_id res chain seq x y z
N MET A 1 -26.76 -31.13 29.81
CA MET A 1 -25.98 -30.25 28.92
C MET A 1 -24.53 -30.64 29.02
N HIS A 2 -23.88 -30.85 27.88
CA HIS A 2 -22.45 -31.09 27.80
C HIS A 2 -21.78 -29.92 27.07
N PHE A 3 -20.56 -29.61 27.50
CA PHE A 3 -19.76 -28.53 26.93
C PHE A 3 -18.44 -29.11 26.42
N LEU A 4 -18.06 -28.70 25.22
CA LEU A 4 -16.79 -29.01 24.61
C LEU A 4 -16.07 -27.69 24.33
N LYS A 5 -14.96 -27.43 25.03
CA LYS A 5 -14.15 -26.24 24.81
C LYS A 5 -13.21 -26.50 23.63
N LEU A 6 -13.23 -25.65 22.62
CA LEU A 6 -12.44 -25.77 21.39
C LEU A 6 -11.66 -24.49 21.14
N GLN A 7 -10.53 -24.60 20.44
CA GLN A 7 -9.80 -23.46 19.93
C GLN A 7 -9.94 -23.43 18.42
N ILE A 8 -10.36 -22.29 17.87
CA ILE A 8 -10.75 -22.17 16.47
C ILE A 8 -9.84 -21.14 15.83
N GLN A 9 -8.94 -21.62 14.99
CA GLN A 9 -8.04 -20.77 14.22
C GLN A 9 -8.74 -20.35 12.93
N HIS A 10 -8.96 -19.05 12.76
CA HIS A 10 -9.47 -18.46 11.52
C HIS A 10 -8.51 -17.35 11.08
N GLY A 11 -7.92 -17.49 9.90
CA GLY A 11 -6.84 -16.62 9.46
C GLY A 11 -5.63 -16.64 10.42
N GLY A 12 -5.28 -15.47 10.96
CA GLY A 12 -4.22 -15.31 11.97
C GLY A 12 -4.70 -15.41 13.41
N ASP A 13 -6.02 -15.40 13.65
CA ASP A 13 -6.61 -15.28 14.98
C ASP A 13 -7.05 -16.63 15.53
N ILE A 14 -6.97 -16.79 16.86
CA ILE A 14 -7.41 -17.99 17.57
C ILE A 14 -8.52 -17.60 18.54
N HIS A 15 -9.70 -18.22 18.36
CA HIS A 15 -10.88 -17.98 19.17
C HIS A 15 -11.13 -19.18 20.08
N GLU A 16 -11.33 -18.95 21.38
CA GLU A 16 -11.83 -20.01 22.27
C GLU A 16 -13.35 -20.09 22.16
N MET A 17 -13.87 -21.24 21.75
CA MET A 17 -15.30 -21.49 21.60
C MET A 17 -15.77 -22.60 22.53
N ILE A 18 -16.98 -22.45 23.07
CA ILE A 18 -17.62 -23.48 23.90
C ILE A 18 -18.80 -24.03 23.13
N LEU A 19 -18.64 -25.23 22.57
CA LEU A 19 -19.73 -25.94 21.91
C LEU A 19 -20.65 -26.52 22.98
N THR A 20 -21.87 -25.99 23.05
CA THR A 20 -22.93 -26.48 23.96
C THR A 20 -23.83 -27.45 23.20
N THR A 21 -23.89 -28.71 23.66
CA THR A 21 -24.69 -29.76 23.03
C THR A 21 -25.44 -30.58 24.08
N ASN A 22 -26.55 -31.19 23.67
CA ASN A 22 -27.31 -32.13 24.49
C ASN A 22 -26.69 -33.54 24.48
N SER A 23 -25.71 -33.78 23.59
CA SER A 23 -25.01 -35.05 23.45
C SER A 23 -23.60 -35.01 24.04
N ASN A 24 -23.12 -36.13 24.60
CA ASN A 24 -21.72 -36.26 25.05
C ASN A 24 -20.74 -36.45 23.87
N ASP A 25 -21.29 -36.56 22.65
CA ASP A 25 -20.54 -36.68 21.41
C ASP A 25 -21.24 -35.87 20.30
N PRO A 26 -20.93 -34.56 20.20
CA PRO A 26 -21.51 -33.70 19.17
C PRO A 26 -21.12 -34.15 17.75
N THR A 27 -21.96 -33.80 16.79
CA THR A 27 -21.68 -34.05 15.36
C THR A 27 -20.87 -32.89 14.77
N VAL A 28 -20.28 -33.14 13.59
CA VAL A 28 -19.66 -32.06 12.80
C VAL A 28 -20.69 -31.00 12.44
N GLU A 29 -21.93 -31.38 12.11
CA GLU A 29 -23.01 -30.41 11.83
C GLU A 29 -23.27 -29.46 13.01
N GLU A 30 -23.29 -29.97 14.25
CA GLU A 30 -23.43 -29.15 15.45
C GLU A 30 -22.27 -28.15 15.61
N LEU A 31 -21.04 -28.58 15.29
CA LEU A 31 -19.86 -27.72 15.28
C LEU A 31 -19.97 -26.62 14.23
N LEU A 32 -20.35 -26.96 12.99
CA LEU A 32 -20.49 -26.01 11.88
C LEU A 32 -21.55 -24.94 12.18
N ARG A 33 -22.70 -25.33 12.72
CA ARG A 33 -23.74 -24.38 13.17
C ARG A 33 -23.24 -23.45 14.29
N HIS A 34 -22.40 -23.96 15.19
CA HIS A 34 -21.82 -23.14 16.25
C HIS A 34 -20.77 -22.17 15.71
N ILE A 35 -19.95 -22.61 14.76
CA ILE A 35 -19.00 -21.77 14.04
C ILE A 35 -19.74 -20.67 13.27
N GLU A 36 -20.84 -20.99 12.59
CA GLU A 36 -21.68 -20.02 11.90
C GLU A 36 -22.19 -18.96 12.86
N LYS A 37 -22.77 -19.36 13.98
CA LYS A 37 -23.30 -18.44 14.98
C LYS A 37 -22.23 -17.55 15.65
N GLN A 38 -21.01 -18.06 15.82
CA GLN A 38 -19.94 -17.33 16.52
C GLN A 38 -19.09 -16.47 15.58
N LEU A 39 -18.75 -16.99 14.39
CA LEU A 39 -17.87 -16.33 13.43
C LEU A 39 -18.62 -15.66 12.28
N ASN A 40 -19.94 -15.85 12.16
CA ASN A 40 -20.78 -15.36 11.07
C ASN A 40 -20.30 -15.83 9.68
N ILE A 41 -19.89 -17.10 9.59
CA ILE A 41 -19.46 -17.74 8.33
C ILE A 41 -20.55 -18.77 7.98
N PRO A 42 -21.22 -18.68 6.84
CA PRO A 42 -22.22 -19.66 6.41
C PRO A 42 -21.67 -21.09 6.36
N MET A 43 -22.50 -22.08 6.69
CA MET A 43 -22.06 -23.49 6.71
C MET A 43 -21.48 -24.00 5.38
N ASP A 44 -21.93 -23.46 4.25
CA ASP A 44 -21.48 -23.77 2.89
C ASP A 44 -20.16 -23.07 2.52
N GLU A 45 -19.86 -21.92 3.13
CA GLU A 45 -18.60 -21.19 2.95
C GLU A 45 -17.54 -21.56 4.00
N GLN A 46 -17.93 -22.28 5.06
CA GLN A 46 -17.01 -22.84 6.04
C GLN A 46 -16.26 -24.03 5.44
N HIS A 47 -14.93 -23.96 5.48
CA HIS A 47 -14.00 -25.08 5.28
C HIS A 47 -13.24 -25.36 6.59
N VAL A 48 -13.58 -26.45 7.25
CA VAL A 48 -13.13 -26.82 8.59
C VAL A 48 -12.17 -27.98 8.42
N VAL A 49 -10.90 -27.70 8.63
CA VAL A 49 -9.81 -28.65 8.43
C VAL A 49 -9.23 -29.04 9.79
N PHE A 50 -9.19 -30.34 10.05
CA PHE A 50 -8.56 -30.91 11.24
C PHE A 50 -7.66 -32.08 10.85
N LYS A 51 -6.37 -32.01 11.24
CA LYS A 51 -5.34 -33.00 10.87
C LYS A 51 -5.26 -33.31 9.36
N GLY A 52 -5.51 -32.30 8.53
CA GLY A 52 -5.51 -32.44 7.06
C GLY A 52 -6.77 -33.08 6.48
N GLN A 53 -7.79 -33.35 7.29
CA GLN A 53 -9.10 -33.84 6.84
C GLN A 53 -10.12 -32.70 6.87
N SER A 54 -10.91 -32.59 5.80
CA SER A 54 -12.06 -31.69 5.73
C SER A 54 -13.24 -32.32 6.46
N LEU A 55 -13.72 -31.70 7.54
CA LEU A 55 -14.79 -32.27 8.34
C LEU A 55 -16.16 -32.19 7.64
N GLN A 56 -16.35 -31.24 6.73
CA GLN A 56 -17.58 -31.04 5.94
C GLN A 56 -17.99 -32.26 5.12
N GLU A 57 -17.05 -33.12 4.74
CA GLU A 57 -17.32 -34.30 3.90
C GLU A 57 -18.23 -35.32 4.60
N ASN A 58 -18.33 -35.26 5.94
CA ASN A 58 -19.22 -36.12 6.71
C ASN A 58 -19.87 -35.36 7.89
N PRO A 59 -20.94 -34.60 7.63
CA PRO A 59 -21.61 -33.75 8.63
C PRO A 59 -22.22 -34.54 9.80
N GLN A 60 -22.62 -35.78 9.56
CA GLN A 60 -23.15 -36.69 10.60
C GLN A 60 -22.05 -37.38 11.41
N GLY A 61 -20.78 -37.20 11.03
CA GLY A 61 -19.63 -37.72 11.75
C GLY A 61 -19.55 -37.16 13.17
N LYS A 62 -19.19 -38.02 14.12
CA LYS A 62 -18.97 -37.65 15.52
C LYS A 62 -17.61 -37.01 15.71
N LEU A 63 -17.54 -35.89 16.46
CA LEU A 63 -16.28 -35.17 16.70
C LEU A 63 -15.23 -36.06 17.38
N ARG A 64 -15.63 -36.94 18.29
CA ARG A 64 -14.71 -37.89 18.95
C ARG A 64 -14.02 -38.83 17.95
N ARG A 65 -14.67 -39.19 16.84
CA ARG A 65 -14.10 -40.09 15.81
C ARG A 65 -12.91 -39.46 15.09
N TYR A 66 -12.91 -38.14 14.97
CA TYR A 66 -11.78 -37.38 14.42
C TYR A 66 -10.70 -37.11 15.46
N GLY A 67 -10.92 -37.49 16.74
CA GLY A 67 -10.03 -37.19 17.85
C GLY A 67 -10.14 -35.76 18.35
N ILE A 68 -11.28 -35.11 18.12
CA ILE A 68 -11.57 -33.75 18.60
C ILE A 68 -12.10 -33.87 20.04
N THR A 69 -11.37 -33.28 20.96
CA THR A 69 -11.67 -33.27 22.40
C THR A 69 -11.49 -31.84 22.97
N ASN A 70 -11.61 -31.68 24.29
CA ASN A 70 -11.42 -30.38 24.92
C ASN A 70 -10.04 -29.77 24.60
N ALA A 71 -10.01 -28.45 24.38
CA ALA A 71 -8.86 -27.66 23.98
C ALA A 71 -8.24 -28.04 22.62
N THR A 72 -8.97 -28.78 21.77
CA THR A 72 -8.50 -29.10 20.42
C THR A 72 -8.50 -27.85 19.54
N LEU A 73 -7.39 -27.64 18.82
CA LEU A 73 -7.26 -26.61 17.80
C LEU A 73 -7.83 -27.09 16.47
N ILE A 74 -8.82 -26.39 15.95
CA ILE A 74 -9.46 -26.65 14.68
C ILE A 74 -9.22 -25.45 13.76
N ARG A 75 -8.79 -25.69 12.53
CA ARG A 75 -8.59 -24.63 11.55
C ARG A 75 -9.86 -24.45 10.74
N VAL A 76 -10.33 -23.23 10.66
CA VAL A 76 -11.49 -22.83 9.86
C VAL A 76 -11.01 -21.83 8.81
N VAL A 77 -11.41 -22.06 7.57
CA VAL A 77 -11.19 -21.19 6.43
C VAL A 77 -12.58 -20.88 5.88
N GLY A 78 -12.96 -19.61 5.80
CA GLY A 78 -14.27 -19.22 5.29
C GLY A 78 -14.41 -17.71 5.29
N LEU A 79 -15.26 -17.19 4.42
CA LEU A 79 -15.55 -15.76 4.34
C LEU A 79 -16.60 -15.43 5.40
N LYS A 80 -16.26 -14.49 6.29
CA LYS A 80 -17.23 -13.97 7.26
C LYS A 80 -18.24 -13.12 6.49
N ILE A 81 -19.50 -13.56 6.42
CA ILE A 81 -20.58 -12.67 6.04
C ILE A 81 -20.75 -11.71 7.19
N ASN A 82 -20.53 -10.42 6.99
CA ASN A 82 -20.97 -9.42 7.97
C ASN A 82 -22.43 -9.09 7.62
N ASP A 83 -23.34 -9.28 8.57
CA ASP A 83 -24.75 -8.90 8.43
C ASP A 83 -24.93 -7.39 8.65
N ASP A 84 -24.17 -6.63 7.86
CA ASP A 84 -24.33 -5.21 7.61
C ASP A 84 -24.20 -5.09 6.09
N HIS A 85 -25.24 -4.62 5.42
CA HIS A 85 -25.26 -4.42 3.97
C HIS A 85 -24.20 -3.39 3.53
N ASN A 86 -22.95 -3.83 3.49
CA ASN A 86 -21.79 -3.03 3.09
C ASN A 86 -20.91 -3.77 2.08
N HIS A 87 -21.47 -4.79 1.42
CA HIS A 87 -20.88 -5.29 0.19
C HIS A 87 -21.36 -4.40 -0.95
N PRO A 88 -20.44 -3.70 -1.64
CA PRO A 88 -20.79 -2.98 -2.83
C PRO A 88 -21.37 -3.98 -3.82
N SER A 89 -22.41 -3.58 -4.56
CA SER A 89 -22.86 -4.32 -5.73
C SER A 89 -21.66 -4.70 -6.61
N GLU A 90 -21.74 -5.79 -7.36
CA GLU A 90 -20.66 -6.24 -8.24
C GLU A 90 -20.12 -5.10 -9.12
N LYS A 91 -21.01 -4.18 -9.53
CA LYS A 91 -20.67 -2.94 -10.23
C LYS A 91 -19.83 -1.96 -9.39
N GLU A 92 -20.20 -1.71 -8.14
CA GLU A 92 -19.42 -0.86 -7.23
C GLU A 92 -18.06 -1.49 -6.86
N THR A 93 -17.94 -2.83 -6.80
CA THR A 93 -16.63 -3.48 -6.61
C THR A 93 -15.70 -3.32 -7.81
N ILE A 94 -16.26 -3.30 -9.02
CA ILE A 94 -15.52 -3.04 -10.25
C ILE A 94 -15.06 -1.58 -10.27
N GLU A 95 -15.93 -0.62 -9.91
CA GLU A 95 -15.58 0.80 -9.86
C GLU A 95 -14.46 1.10 -8.84
N VAL A 96 -14.50 0.49 -7.65
CA VAL A 96 -13.43 0.63 -6.64
C VAL A 96 -12.12 -0.03 -7.10
N ARG A 97 -12.21 -1.15 -7.81
CA ARG A 97 -11.02 -1.81 -8.39
C ARG A 97 -10.39 -0.94 -9.48
N ASP A 98 -11.19 -0.40 -10.39
CA ASP A 98 -10.73 0.45 -11.49
C ASP A 98 -10.15 1.76 -10.94
N PHE A 99 -10.75 2.32 -9.89
CA PHE A 99 -10.22 3.48 -9.16
C PHE A 99 -8.83 3.22 -8.55
N ARG A 100 -8.66 2.06 -7.89
CA ARG A 100 -7.35 1.66 -7.32
C ARG A 100 -6.29 1.48 -8.40
N GLU A 101 -6.65 0.84 -9.50
CA GLU A 101 -5.71 0.61 -10.60
C GLU A 101 -5.30 1.93 -11.25
N ASN A 102 -6.25 2.86 -11.48
CA ASN A 102 -5.95 4.19 -12.01
C ASN A 102 -4.98 4.98 -11.12
N ILE A 103 -5.24 5.04 -9.82
CA ILE A 103 -4.33 5.74 -8.90
C ILE A 103 -2.95 5.09 -8.89
N LYS A 104 -2.88 3.75 -8.91
CA LYS A 104 -1.62 3.01 -8.92
C LYS A 104 -0.82 3.29 -10.19
N GLN A 105 -1.47 3.29 -11.35
CA GLN A 105 -0.83 3.61 -12.64
C GLN A 105 -0.32 5.06 -12.65
N ARG A 106 -1.16 6.02 -12.24
CA ARG A 106 -0.75 7.43 -12.15
C ARG A 106 0.42 7.63 -11.18
N ALA A 107 0.40 6.97 -10.02
CA ALA A 107 1.46 7.09 -9.03
C ALA A 107 2.80 6.46 -9.46
N ILE A 108 2.79 5.52 -10.41
CA ILE A 108 4.01 4.93 -11.00
C ILE A 108 4.53 5.82 -12.14
N ASN A 109 3.63 6.36 -12.96
CA ASN A 109 3.98 7.06 -14.19
C ASN A 109 4.17 8.57 -14.02
N GLU A 110 3.63 9.16 -12.94
CA GLU A 110 3.70 10.60 -12.67
C GLU A 110 4.58 10.91 -11.45
N THR A 111 5.20 12.09 -11.46
CA THR A 111 5.90 12.65 -10.29
C THR A 111 4.98 13.37 -9.31
N THR A 112 3.69 13.49 -9.64
CA THR A 112 2.66 14.13 -8.81
C THR A 112 2.59 13.46 -7.43
N PRO A 113 2.50 14.23 -6.32
CA PRO A 113 2.33 13.66 -5.00
C PRO A 113 1.07 12.79 -4.91
N ILE A 114 1.19 11.60 -4.32
CA ILE A 114 0.09 10.62 -4.18
C ILE A 114 -1.18 11.23 -3.53
N PRO A 115 -1.11 12.09 -2.49
CA PRO A 115 -2.29 12.74 -1.94
C PRO A 115 -3.05 13.56 -2.98
N ARG A 116 -2.32 14.25 -3.85
CA ARG A 116 -2.90 15.07 -4.91
C ARG A 116 -3.53 14.22 -6.02
N ILE A 117 -2.90 13.10 -6.39
CA ILE A 117 -3.49 12.12 -7.31
C ILE A 117 -4.80 11.58 -6.74
N TYR A 118 -4.84 11.27 -5.45
CA TYR A 118 -6.04 10.79 -4.77
C TYR A 118 -7.18 11.82 -4.81
N ASP A 119 -6.89 13.07 -4.46
CA ASP A 119 -7.90 14.15 -4.47
C ASP A 119 -8.43 14.41 -5.88
N GLU A 120 -7.56 14.40 -6.89
CA GLU A 120 -7.94 14.57 -8.30
C GLU A 120 -8.80 13.41 -8.81
N GLU A 121 -8.46 12.16 -8.48
CA GLU A 121 -9.24 11.00 -8.89
C GLU A 121 -10.58 10.94 -8.13
N CYS A 122 -10.63 11.34 -6.85
CA CYS A 122 -11.89 11.50 -6.11
C CYS A 122 -12.79 12.57 -6.74
N ALA A 123 -12.21 13.67 -7.23
CA ALA A 123 -12.97 14.74 -7.88
C ALA A 123 -13.49 14.34 -9.28
N LYS A 124 -12.75 13.49 -10.01
CA LYS A 124 -13.15 12.98 -11.33
C LYS A 124 -14.18 11.86 -11.24
N ALA A 125 -14.01 10.98 -10.27
CA ALA A 125 -14.94 9.90 -10.02
C ALA A 125 -16.19 10.52 -9.39
N LYS A 126 -17.24 10.74 -10.20
CA LYS A 126 -18.59 11.10 -9.72
C LYS A 126 -19.18 9.91 -8.94
N LEU A 127 -18.59 9.60 -7.80
CA LEU A 127 -18.91 8.44 -6.99
C LEU A 127 -20.21 8.71 -6.24
N SER A 128 -21.05 7.68 -6.19
CA SER A 128 -22.26 7.63 -5.38
C SER A 128 -21.89 7.78 -3.90
N ASP A 129 -22.74 8.41 -3.07
CA ASP A 129 -22.52 8.56 -1.62
C ASP A 129 -22.25 7.22 -0.91
N THR A 130 -22.75 6.10 -1.47
CA THR A 130 -22.49 4.74 -0.98
C THR A 130 -21.06 4.28 -1.25
N THR A 131 -20.46 4.64 -2.39
CA THR A 131 -19.13 4.18 -2.81
C THR A 131 -17.99 4.84 -2.03
N THR A 132 -18.23 6.04 -1.48
CA THR A 132 -17.27 6.79 -0.64
C THR A 132 -16.92 6.05 0.66
N VAL A 133 -17.84 5.24 1.19
CA VAL A 133 -17.64 4.45 2.43
C VAL A 133 -16.70 3.25 2.19
N ILE A 134 -16.62 2.77 0.95
CA ILE A 134 -15.86 1.57 0.55
C ILE A 134 -14.45 1.93 0.07
N LEU A 135 -14.23 3.19 -0.31
CA LEU A 135 -12.92 3.64 -0.71
C LEU A 135 -11.92 3.40 0.42
N PRO A 136 -10.77 2.76 0.15
CA PRO A 136 -9.72 2.64 1.15
C PRO A 136 -9.32 4.03 1.58
N SER A 137 -9.14 4.20 2.89
CA SER A 137 -8.75 5.48 3.44
C SER A 137 -7.45 5.96 2.78
N GLY A 138 -7.30 7.28 2.61
CA GLY A 138 -6.09 7.84 2.01
C GLY A 138 -4.81 7.33 2.68
N ARG A 139 -4.85 6.97 3.97
CA ARG A 139 -3.74 6.33 4.70
C ARG A 139 -3.40 4.91 4.23
N GLU A 140 -4.40 4.05 4.05
CA GLU A 140 -4.19 2.67 3.59
C GLU A 140 -3.68 2.65 2.15
N MET A 141 -4.29 3.49 1.30
CA MET A 141 -3.90 3.65 -0.09
C MET A 141 -2.45 4.18 -0.20
N ASN A 142 -2.09 5.15 0.64
CA ASN A 142 -0.73 5.66 0.72
C ASN A 142 0.29 4.57 1.03
N SER A 143 0.00 3.57 1.88
CA SER A 143 1.02 2.55 2.21
C SER A 143 1.35 1.64 1.02
N ALA A 144 0.33 1.15 0.32
CA ALA A 144 0.48 0.24 -0.81
C ALA A 144 1.07 0.98 -2.03
N ILE A 145 0.61 2.20 -2.28
CA ILE A 145 1.11 3.03 -3.38
C ILE A 145 2.53 3.50 -3.10
N ASN A 146 2.85 3.96 -1.88
CA ASN A 146 4.23 4.33 -1.55
C ASN A 146 5.17 3.12 -1.62
N LYS A 147 4.69 1.90 -1.34
CA LYS A 147 5.49 0.68 -1.51
C LYS A 147 5.74 0.39 -2.99
N ALA A 148 4.71 0.49 -3.83
CA ALA A 148 4.86 0.33 -5.28
C ALA A 148 5.77 1.41 -5.88
N ARG A 149 5.61 2.67 -5.47
CA ARG A 149 6.46 3.79 -5.90
C ARG A 149 7.90 3.60 -5.42
N ARG A 150 8.13 3.14 -4.19
CA ARG A 150 9.49 2.83 -3.70
C ARG A 150 10.16 1.68 -4.45
N ALA A 151 9.39 0.75 -5.01
CA ALA A 151 9.96 -0.32 -5.84
C ALA A 151 10.45 0.19 -7.21
N SER A 152 9.85 1.26 -7.74
CA SER A 152 10.27 1.90 -9.00
C SER A 152 11.17 3.13 -8.81
N THR A 153 11.14 3.76 -7.63
CA THR A 153 11.94 4.95 -7.34
C THR A 153 13.36 4.51 -6.97
N PRO A 154 14.39 5.01 -7.66
CA PRO A 154 15.78 4.75 -7.29
C PRO A 154 16.02 5.16 -5.84
N THR A 155 16.80 4.35 -5.11
CA THR A 155 17.23 4.74 -3.77
C THR A 155 18.05 6.02 -3.86
N ILE A 156 17.83 6.97 -2.96
CA ILE A 156 18.59 8.22 -2.94
C ILE A 156 20.09 7.87 -2.92
N PRO A 157 20.90 8.43 -3.83
CA PRO A 157 22.32 8.13 -3.88
C PRO A 157 22.98 8.47 -2.55
N THR A 158 23.69 7.50 -1.97
CA THR A 158 24.47 7.69 -0.73
C THR A 158 25.86 8.25 -1.00
N THR A 159 26.26 8.32 -2.27
CA THR A 159 27.57 8.81 -2.70
C THR A 159 27.42 9.72 -3.93
N GLN A 160 28.42 10.57 -4.15
CA GLN A 160 28.51 11.43 -5.33
C GLN A 160 29.26 10.76 -6.50
N LEU A 161 29.67 9.49 -6.31
CA LEU A 161 30.36 8.67 -7.29
C LEU A 161 29.32 7.86 -8.07
N PHE A 162 28.77 8.49 -9.11
CA PHE A 162 27.83 7.84 -10.03
C PHE A 162 28.05 8.38 -11.44
N ASP A 163 27.87 7.52 -12.44
CA ASP A 163 27.89 7.98 -13.83
C ASP A 163 26.54 8.59 -14.19
N ILE A 164 26.56 9.66 -14.99
CA ILE A 164 25.34 10.28 -15.52
C ILE A 164 25.12 9.71 -16.92
N PRO A 165 24.04 8.94 -17.15
CA PRO A 165 23.74 8.41 -18.48
C PRO A 165 23.54 9.54 -19.52
N GLU A 166 23.98 9.29 -20.75
CA GLU A 166 23.91 10.25 -21.87
C GLU A 166 22.50 10.86 -22.10
N PRO A 167 21.38 10.11 -21.96
CA PRO A 167 20.05 10.72 -22.10
C PRO A 167 19.76 11.84 -21.10
N PHE A 168 20.48 11.89 -19.97
CA PHE A 168 20.33 12.93 -18.95
C PHE A 168 21.33 14.07 -19.09
N THR A 169 22.27 13.99 -20.04
CA THR A 169 23.23 15.07 -20.32
C THR A 169 22.72 16.05 -21.37
N LYS A 170 21.59 15.73 -22.01
CA LYS A 170 21.00 16.44 -23.16
C LYS A 170 19.59 16.94 -22.85
N THR A 171 19.14 17.93 -23.61
CA THR A 171 17.75 18.41 -23.60
C THR A 171 16.84 17.46 -24.39
N LEU A 172 15.52 17.69 -24.35
CA LEU A 172 14.54 16.97 -25.19
C LEU A 172 14.77 17.17 -26.70
N HIS A 173 15.54 18.19 -27.08
CA HIS A 173 15.92 18.50 -28.47
C HIS A 173 17.33 18.03 -28.81
N ASP A 174 17.94 17.18 -27.98
CA ASP A 174 19.28 16.60 -28.14
C ASP A 174 20.46 17.58 -27.99
N ASP A 175 20.19 18.84 -27.61
CA ASP A 175 21.22 19.83 -27.29
C ASP A 175 21.91 19.56 -25.94
N ASP A 176 23.17 19.95 -25.80
CA ASP A 176 23.93 19.83 -24.55
C ASP A 176 23.23 20.58 -23.39
N PHE A 177 23.04 19.88 -22.27
CA PHE A 177 22.41 20.44 -21.08
C PHE A 177 23.28 20.33 -19.83
N LEU A 178 24.02 19.22 -19.65
CA LEU A 178 25.05 19.09 -18.63
C LEU A 178 26.34 19.72 -19.14
N ILE A 179 26.62 20.96 -18.70
CA ILE A 179 27.76 21.75 -19.19
C ILE A 179 29.01 21.55 -18.32
N VAL A 180 28.83 21.32 -17.02
CA VAL A 180 29.95 21.05 -16.11
C VAL A 180 29.65 19.77 -15.35
N ASP A 181 30.62 18.86 -15.37
CA ASP A 181 30.70 17.72 -14.46
C ASP A 181 32.13 17.63 -13.95
N LYS A 182 32.34 18.05 -12.70
CA LYS A 182 33.69 18.14 -12.13
C LYS A 182 33.73 17.61 -10.70
N MET A 183 34.54 16.57 -10.49
CA MET A 183 34.94 16.14 -9.16
C MET A 183 35.98 17.10 -8.59
N ILE A 184 35.62 17.80 -7.51
CA ILE A 184 36.52 18.67 -6.75
C ILE A 184 37.28 17.85 -5.71
N THR A 185 36.58 16.97 -4.99
CA THR A 185 37.18 15.97 -4.10
C THR A 185 36.43 14.65 -4.21
N ARG A 186 36.89 13.58 -3.53
CA ARG A 186 36.17 12.29 -3.49
C ARG A 186 34.73 12.38 -2.94
N ARG A 187 34.37 13.49 -2.29
CA ARG A 187 33.03 13.73 -1.72
C ARG A 187 32.40 15.06 -2.18
N GLN A 188 32.98 15.72 -3.17
CA GLN A 188 32.48 16.98 -3.71
C GLN A 188 32.52 16.96 -5.23
N ARG A 189 31.35 16.95 -5.85
CA ARG A 189 31.14 17.05 -7.28
C ARG A 189 30.32 18.29 -7.59
N ILE A 190 30.74 19.04 -8.60
CA ILE A 190 29.98 20.16 -9.15
C ILE A 190 29.34 19.67 -10.45
N LEU A 191 28.02 19.81 -10.52
CA LEU A 191 27.23 19.60 -11.73
C LEU A 191 26.59 20.93 -12.13
N LEU A 192 26.72 21.34 -13.39
CA LEU A 192 26.03 22.50 -13.94
C LEU A 192 25.13 22.07 -15.08
N PHE A 193 23.83 22.26 -14.88
CA PHE A 193 22.81 22.04 -15.90
C PHE A 193 22.31 23.40 -16.39
N ALA A 194 22.51 23.69 -17.67
CA ALA A 194 22.00 24.90 -18.30
C ALA A 194 21.96 24.72 -19.82
N SER A 195 21.04 25.41 -20.50
CA SER A 195 21.10 25.59 -21.95
C SER A 195 22.01 26.78 -22.31
N ARG A 196 22.46 26.84 -23.57
CA ARG A 196 23.23 28.01 -24.06
C ARG A 196 22.47 29.32 -23.94
N GLU A 197 21.16 29.29 -24.17
CA GLU A 197 20.27 30.44 -24.07
C GLU A 197 20.19 30.93 -22.63
N GLN A 198 20.06 30.01 -21.68
CA GLN A 198 20.07 30.32 -20.24
C GLN A 198 21.40 30.94 -19.81
N LEU A 199 22.53 30.42 -20.30
CA LEU A 199 23.85 31.02 -20.02
C LEU A 199 24.01 32.41 -20.64
N LYS A 200 23.52 32.63 -21.87
CA LYS A 200 23.54 33.96 -22.50
C LYS A 200 22.67 34.96 -21.73
N MET A 201 21.48 34.52 -21.30
CA MET A 201 20.58 35.33 -20.46
C MET A 201 21.26 35.69 -19.13
N LEU A 202 21.93 34.72 -18.50
CA LEU A 202 22.69 34.94 -17.26
C LEU A 202 23.86 35.91 -17.47
N LEU A 203 24.59 35.78 -18.58
CA LEU A 203 25.73 36.65 -18.93
C LEU A 203 25.29 38.10 -19.16
N GLY A 204 24.11 38.30 -19.76
CA GLY A 204 23.55 39.63 -20.01
C GLY A 204 22.76 40.23 -18.85
N ALA A 205 22.65 39.53 -17.72
CA ALA A 205 21.87 40.00 -16.59
C ALA A 205 22.71 40.92 -15.68
N ASP A 206 22.25 42.14 -15.48
CA ASP A 206 22.88 43.09 -14.53
C ASP A 206 22.66 42.70 -13.06
N THR A 207 21.65 41.88 -12.78
CA THR A 207 21.31 41.43 -11.43
C THR A 207 20.79 40.00 -11.47
N ILE A 208 21.34 39.15 -10.61
CA ILE A 208 20.91 37.77 -10.45
C ILE A 208 20.28 37.61 -9.09
N LEU A 209 19.00 37.21 -9.08
CA LEU A 209 18.28 36.83 -7.86
C LEU A 209 18.26 35.30 -7.81
N MET A 210 18.92 34.73 -6.81
CA MET A 210 18.94 33.28 -6.60
C MET A 210 18.22 32.97 -5.29
N ASP A 211 17.20 32.11 -5.36
CA ASP A 211 16.68 31.43 -4.19
C ASP A 211 17.37 30.07 -4.10
N GLY A 212 18.02 29.80 -2.97
CA GLY A 212 18.83 28.61 -2.77
C GLY A 212 18.63 28.07 -1.37
N THR A 213 18.47 26.75 -1.26
CA THR A 213 18.55 26.06 0.02
C THR A 213 20.03 25.88 0.38
N PHE A 214 20.64 26.93 0.92
CA PHE A 214 22.03 26.86 1.39
C PHE A 214 22.07 26.21 2.79
N SER A 215 22.88 25.16 2.97
CA SER A 215 23.20 24.67 4.31
C SER A 215 24.06 25.66 5.10
N THR A 216 24.80 26.52 4.39
CA THR A 216 25.66 27.57 4.94
C THR A 216 25.74 28.74 3.95
N CYS A 217 25.45 29.95 4.39
CA CYS A 217 25.52 31.15 3.56
C CYS A 217 27.00 31.54 3.33
N PRO A 218 27.47 31.68 2.07
CA PRO A 218 28.78 32.27 1.80
C PRO A 218 28.83 33.72 2.31
N THR A 219 29.97 34.19 2.81
CA THR A 219 30.13 35.59 3.27
C THR A 219 29.84 36.64 2.20
N GLN A 220 29.86 36.23 0.92
CA GLN A 220 29.60 37.06 -0.25
C GLN A 220 28.10 37.23 -0.56
N VAL A 221 27.24 36.44 0.11
CA VAL A 221 25.79 36.45 -0.08
C VAL A 221 25.15 36.88 1.24
N ASP A 222 24.29 37.89 1.22
CA ASP A 222 23.55 38.28 2.44
C ASP A 222 22.41 37.29 2.74
N GLN A 223 21.80 37.42 3.92
CA GLN A 223 20.69 36.55 4.36
C GLN A 223 19.45 36.64 3.45
N ASN A 224 19.43 37.56 2.49
CA ASN A 224 18.37 37.77 1.50
C ASN A 224 18.79 37.32 0.08
N GLY A 225 19.88 36.57 -0.07
CA GLY A 225 20.34 36.04 -1.35
C GLY A 225 21.01 37.06 -2.27
N ARG A 226 21.36 38.26 -1.76
CA ARG A 226 22.02 39.29 -2.58
C ARG A 226 23.52 39.10 -2.57
N PHE A 227 24.12 39.04 -3.75
CA PHE A 227 25.56 39.10 -3.91
C PHE A 227 26.08 40.49 -3.56
N ARG A 228 27.05 40.57 -2.65
CA ARG A 228 27.78 41.81 -2.37
C ARG A 228 28.84 42.00 -3.47
N PRO A 229 28.80 43.09 -4.24
CA PRO A 229 29.90 43.40 -5.14
C PRO A 229 31.16 43.68 -4.31
N THR A 230 32.30 43.14 -4.78
CA THR A 230 33.64 43.51 -4.30
C THR A 230 34.11 44.79 -4.96
#